data_AF-A0A8S1IVI3-F1
#
_entry.id   AF-A0A8S1IVI3-F1
#
_cell.length_a   1.000
_cell.length_b   1.000
_cell.length_c   1.000
_cell.angle_alpha   90.00
_cell.angle_beta   90.00
_cell.angle_gamma   90.00
#
_symmetry.space_group_name_H-M   'P 1'
#
loop_
_entity.id
_entity.type
_entity.pdbx_description
1 polymer ?
#
loop_
_entity_poly.entity_id
_entity_poly.type
_entity_poly.pdbx_seq_one_letter_code
_entity_poly.pdbx_strand_id
1 'polypeptide(L)'
;MEMSISKRESISTKGKATVQRKGPDMTESQQKKAKNDLKRSIRATKKEAEATDSRTEQMDKHRVEVAEQLASAADECKELKAQEAKLVGEIEGAAIEKARALFATAHHQRAAKRFEDLGAGKYKPQGRDAEQLQQELQKAVEKQEKIMAAVRAMAEEFPDRAPLLDRVLLQVVAPSAS
;
A
#
# COMPACT_ATOMS: atom_id res chain seq x y z
N MET A 1 -44.75 14.64 63.50
CA MET A 1 -45.03 13.62 62.46
C MET A 1 -43.81 12.74 62.13
N GLU A 2 -42.58 13.18 62.38
CA GLU A 2 -41.39 12.35 62.11
C GLU A 2 -41.27 11.11 63.02
N MET A 3 -41.64 11.22 64.30
CA MET A 3 -41.60 10.09 65.24
C MET A 3 -42.61 8.96 64.95
N SER A 4 -43.73 9.27 64.29
CA SER A 4 -44.72 8.26 63.87
C SER A 4 -44.30 7.46 62.65
N ILE A 5 -43.47 8.05 61.78
CA ILE A 5 -42.91 7.40 60.59
C ILE A 5 -41.81 6.43 61.02
N SER A 6 -40.92 6.85 61.93
CA SER A 6 -39.87 5.99 62.50
C SER A 6 -40.40 4.73 63.19
N LYS A 7 -41.51 4.83 63.94
CA LYS A 7 -42.16 3.64 64.54
C LYS A 7 -42.73 2.68 63.49
N ARG A 8 -43.28 3.18 62.38
CA ARG A 8 -43.78 2.32 61.28
C ARG A 8 -42.64 1.59 60.58
N GLU A 9 -41.53 2.26 60.32
CA GLU A 9 -40.35 1.65 59.72
C GLU A 9 -39.71 0.61 60.65
N SER A 10 -39.64 0.89 61.95
CA SER A 10 -39.15 -0.05 62.97
C SER A 10 -40.02 -1.32 63.08
N ILE A 11 -41.34 -1.18 62.98
CA ILE A 11 -42.28 -2.32 63.02
C ILE A 11 -42.20 -3.12 61.70
N SER A 12 -42.09 -2.45 60.55
CA SER A 12 -41.95 -3.09 59.23
C SER A 12 -40.65 -3.88 59.12
N THR A 13 -39.54 -3.32 59.62
CA THR A 13 -38.23 -3.98 59.64
C THR A 13 -38.19 -5.15 60.62
N LYS A 14 -38.77 -5.01 61.83
CA LYS A 14 -38.90 -6.14 62.77
C LYS A 14 -39.79 -7.26 62.24
N GLY A 15 -40.90 -6.94 61.57
CA GLY A 15 -41.80 -7.93 60.96
C GLY A 15 -41.13 -8.71 59.82
N LYS A 16 -40.30 -8.05 58.99
CA LYS A 16 -39.51 -8.74 57.95
C LYS A 16 -38.41 -9.63 58.55
N ALA A 17 -37.79 -9.19 59.65
CA ALA A 17 -36.72 -9.95 60.32
C ALA A 17 -37.23 -11.21 61.06
N THR A 18 -38.44 -11.19 61.63
CA THR A 18 -39.04 -12.40 62.25
C THR A 18 -39.49 -13.42 61.21
N VAL A 19 -39.98 -12.99 60.05
CA VAL A 19 -40.32 -13.88 58.92
C VAL A 19 -39.06 -14.50 58.28
N GLN A 20 -37.93 -13.79 58.27
CA GLN A 20 -36.66 -14.35 57.78
C GLN A 20 -35.98 -15.31 58.77
N ARG A 21 -36.20 -15.18 60.09
CA ARG A 21 -35.56 -16.04 61.12
C ARG A 21 -36.27 -17.36 61.38
N LYS A 22 -37.59 -17.46 61.12
CA LYS A 22 -38.31 -18.73 61.02
C LYS A 22 -38.47 -19.05 59.55
N GLY A 23 -37.44 -19.64 58.94
CA GLY A 23 -37.58 -20.19 57.59
C GLY A 23 -38.84 -21.08 57.59
N PRO A 24 -39.79 -20.88 56.66
CA PRO A 24 -40.92 -21.78 56.56
C PRO A 24 -40.33 -23.17 56.27
N ASP A 25 -40.53 -24.12 57.18
CA ASP A 25 -40.22 -25.53 56.92
C ASP A 25 -40.97 -25.89 55.64
N MET A 26 -40.23 -25.96 54.54
CA MET A 26 -40.83 -26.22 53.24
C MET A 26 -41.53 -27.55 53.34
N THR A 27 -42.84 -27.52 53.13
CA THR A 27 -43.64 -28.74 53.06
C THR A 27 -43.03 -29.69 52.03
N GLU A 28 -43.13 -30.99 52.26
CA GLU A 28 -42.51 -32.02 51.39
C GLU A 28 -42.89 -31.83 49.91
N SER A 29 -44.10 -31.33 49.64
CA SER A 29 -44.60 -30.94 48.32
C SER A 29 -43.78 -29.81 47.69
N GLN A 30 -43.48 -28.74 48.45
CA GLN A 30 -42.67 -27.62 47.98
C GLN A 30 -41.22 -28.02 47.74
N GLN A 31 -40.65 -28.90 48.58
CA GLN A 31 -39.30 -29.45 48.36
C GLN A 31 -39.24 -30.32 47.10
N LYS A 32 -40.25 -31.16 46.87
CA LYS A 32 -40.37 -31.96 45.63
C LYS A 32 -40.47 -31.06 44.38
N LYS A 33 -41.25 -29.99 44.45
CA LYS A 33 -41.36 -29.01 43.37
C LYS A 33 -40.03 -28.31 43.09
N ALA A 34 -39.37 -27.78 44.13
CA ALA A 34 -38.06 -27.14 44.00
C ALA A 34 -36.99 -28.08 43.41
N LYS A 35 -36.98 -29.35 43.83
CA LYS A 35 -36.09 -30.37 43.26
C LYS A 35 -36.37 -30.63 41.78
N ASN A 36 -37.63 -30.66 41.37
CA ASN A 36 -38.01 -30.85 39.97
C ASN A 36 -37.66 -29.63 39.11
N ASP A 37 -37.87 -28.41 39.64
CA ASP A 37 -37.49 -27.16 38.98
C ASP A 37 -35.97 -27.06 38.82
N LEU A 38 -35.20 -27.41 39.86
CA LEU A 38 -33.74 -27.53 39.80
C LEU A 38 -33.29 -28.56 38.75
N LYS A 39 -33.91 -29.75 38.71
CA LYS A 39 -33.61 -30.76 37.69
C LYS A 39 -33.89 -30.24 36.28
N ARG A 40 -34.97 -29.50 36.08
CA ARG A 40 -35.32 -28.89 34.78
C ARG A 40 -34.30 -27.81 34.40
N SER A 41 -33.94 -26.95 35.35
CA SER A 41 -32.91 -25.93 35.17
C SER A 41 -31.57 -26.54 34.78
N ILE A 42 -31.09 -27.56 35.53
CA ILE A 42 -29.84 -28.27 35.21
C ILE A 42 -29.86 -28.86 33.79
N ARG A 43 -30.98 -29.45 33.37
CA ARG A 43 -31.11 -29.97 31.99
C ARG A 43 -31.08 -28.87 30.95
N ALA A 44 -31.75 -27.75 31.20
CA ALA A 44 -31.75 -26.60 30.30
C ALA A 44 -30.34 -26.00 30.17
N THR A 45 -29.66 -25.76 31.29
CA THR A 45 -28.29 -25.23 31.33
C THR A 45 -27.30 -26.17 30.66
N LYS A 46 -27.42 -27.49 30.84
CA LYS A 46 -26.58 -28.46 30.11
C LYS A 46 -26.76 -28.37 28.60
N LYS A 47 -28.02 -28.32 28.14
CA LYS A 47 -28.31 -28.18 26.71
C LYS A 47 -27.79 -26.85 26.13
N GLU A 48 -27.87 -25.77 26.91
CA GLU A 48 -27.34 -24.46 26.53
C GLU A 48 -25.81 -24.45 26.50
N ALA A 49 -25.15 -25.13 27.46
CA ALA A 49 -23.70 -25.32 27.45
C ALA A 49 -23.26 -26.10 26.21
N GLU A 50 -23.89 -27.24 25.91
CA GLU A 50 -23.62 -28.04 24.70
C GLU A 50 -23.81 -27.22 23.40
N ALA A 51 -24.85 -26.38 23.34
CA ALA A 51 -25.09 -25.50 22.20
C ALA A 51 -24.02 -24.40 22.09
N THR A 52 -23.55 -23.88 23.22
CA THR A 52 -22.49 -22.86 23.26
C THR A 52 -21.14 -23.45 22.87
N ASP A 53 -20.83 -24.66 23.33
CA ASP A 53 -19.61 -25.38 22.95
C ASP A 53 -19.60 -25.63 21.43
N SER A 54 -20.72 -26.11 20.86
CA SER A 54 -20.85 -26.30 19.41
C SER A 54 -20.68 -25.00 18.63
N ARG A 55 -21.23 -23.88 19.11
CA ARG A 55 -21.04 -22.56 18.48
C ARG A 55 -19.59 -22.10 18.57
N THR A 56 -18.92 -22.35 19.69
CA THR A 56 -17.51 -21.99 19.87
C THR A 56 -16.63 -22.76 18.89
N GLU A 57 -16.85 -24.06 18.76
CA GLU A 57 -16.14 -24.90 17.77
C GLU A 57 -16.37 -24.42 16.33
N GLN A 58 -17.59 -24.00 15.99
CA GLN A 58 -17.89 -23.45 14.66
C GLN A 58 -17.16 -22.11 14.43
N MET A 59 -17.13 -21.24 15.44
CA MET A 59 -16.41 -19.97 15.33
C MET A 59 -14.90 -20.17 15.23
N ASP A 60 -14.33 -21.14 15.93
CA ASP A 60 -12.90 -21.46 15.83
C ASP A 60 -12.56 -22.01 14.43
N LYS A 61 -13.40 -22.87 13.85
CA LYS A 61 -13.23 -23.34 12.45
C LYS A 61 -13.29 -22.17 11.47
N HIS A 62 -14.31 -21.32 11.58
CA HIS A 62 -14.43 -20.14 10.74
C HIS A 62 -13.24 -19.17 10.90
N ARG A 63 -12.71 -19.03 12.12
CA ARG A 63 -11.52 -18.20 12.38
C ARG A 63 -10.30 -18.75 11.64
N VAL A 64 -10.10 -20.06 11.63
CA VAL A 64 -9.00 -20.71 10.90
C VAL A 64 -9.17 -20.51 9.40
N GLU A 65 -10.36 -20.76 8.86
CA GLU A 65 -10.64 -20.57 7.42
C GLU A 65 -10.38 -19.11 6.97
N VAL A 66 -10.84 -18.13 7.75
CA VAL A 66 -10.59 -16.72 7.45
C VAL A 66 -9.10 -16.36 7.56
N ALA A 67 -8.38 -16.95 8.52
CA ALA A 67 -6.95 -16.73 8.66
C ALA A 67 -6.16 -17.30 7.45
N GLU A 68 -6.56 -18.46 6.94
CA GLU A 68 -5.99 -19.05 5.73
C GLU A 68 -6.29 -18.21 4.49
N GLN A 69 -7.53 -17.74 4.33
CA GLN A 69 -7.91 -16.83 3.23
C GLN A 69 -7.12 -15.52 3.29
N LEU A 70 -6.94 -14.95 4.50
CA LEU A 70 -6.16 -13.73 4.68
C LEU A 70 -4.69 -13.94 4.32
N ALA A 71 -4.11 -15.09 4.69
CA ALA A 71 -2.74 -15.44 4.34
C ALA A 71 -2.57 -15.56 2.82
N SER A 72 -3.48 -16.28 2.14
CA SER A 72 -3.48 -16.39 0.68
C SER A 72 -3.58 -15.03 -0.01
N ALA A 73 -4.55 -14.21 0.40
CA ALA A 73 -4.72 -12.87 -0.17
C ALA A 73 -3.51 -11.96 0.08
N ALA A 74 -2.86 -12.07 1.24
CA ALA A 74 -1.66 -11.31 1.55
C ALA A 74 -0.49 -11.72 0.65
N ASP A 75 -0.35 -13.00 0.33
CA ASP A 75 0.69 -13.50 -0.57
C ASP A 75 0.41 -13.11 -2.03
N GLU A 76 -0.84 -13.20 -2.49
CA GLU A 76 -1.27 -12.66 -3.80
C GLU A 76 -0.96 -11.16 -3.92
N CYS A 77 -1.23 -10.38 -2.87
CA CYS A 77 -0.92 -8.95 -2.87
C CYS A 77 0.59 -8.68 -2.95
N LYS A 78 1.43 -9.51 -2.31
CA LYS A 78 2.89 -9.39 -2.42
C LYS A 78 3.35 -9.71 -3.85
N GLU A 79 2.80 -10.75 -4.45
CA GLU A 79 3.13 -11.14 -5.82
C GLU A 79 2.74 -10.04 -6.81
N LEU A 80 1.52 -9.50 -6.71
CA LEU A 80 1.04 -8.42 -7.57
C LEU A 80 1.93 -7.16 -7.44
N LYS A 81 2.36 -6.80 -6.22
CA LYS A 81 3.28 -5.67 -6.02
C LYS A 81 4.65 -5.92 -6.65
N ALA A 82 5.15 -7.16 -6.60
CA ALA A 82 6.41 -7.52 -7.26
C ALA A 82 6.28 -7.45 -8.79
N GLN A 83 5.15 -7.91 -9.34
CA GLN A 83 4.85 -7.80 -10.77
C GLN A 83 4.70 -6.34 -11.21
N GLU A 84 4.02 -5.51 -10.42
CA GLU A 84 3.90 -4.07 -10.66
C GLU A 84 5.28 -3.39 -10.71
N ALA A 85 6.13 -3.62 -9.71
CA ALA A 85 7.47 -3.06 -9.69
C ALA A 85 8.31 -3.48 -10.91
N LYS A 86 8.17 -4.74 -11.34
CA LYS A 86 8.83 -5.25 -12.55
C LYS A 86 8.34 -4.53 -13.81
N LEU A 87 7.02 -4.39 -13.97
CA LEU A 87 6.40 -3.73 -15.12
C LEU A 87 6.78 -2.24 -15.18
N VAL A 88 6.84 -1.56 -14.04
CA VAL A 88 7.32 -0.17 -13.97
C VAL A 88 8.74 -0.07 -14.51
N GLY A 89 9.65 -0.95 -14.09
CA GLY A 89 11.01 -0.99 -14.61
C GLY A 89 11.08 -1.29 -16.11
N GLU A 90 10.25 -2.21 -16.61
CA GLU A 90 10.16 -2.51 -18.05
C GLU A 90 9.66 -1.31 -18.87
N ILE A 91 8.66 -0.57 -18.37
CA ILE A 91 8.13 0.64 -19.01
C ILE A 91 9.21 1.73 -19.06
N GLU A 92 9.93 1.95 -17.96
CA GLU A 92 11.01 2.94 -17.90
C GLU A 92 12.13 2.60 -18.87
N GLY A 93 12.55 1.33 -18.91
CA GLY A 93 13.54 0.82 -19.86
C GLY A 93 13.10 1.01 -21.31
N ALA A 94 11.89 0.59 -21.65
CA ALA A 94 11.33 0.76 -23.00
C ALA A 94 11.22 2.23 -23.41
N ALA A 95 10.92 3.13 -22.47
CA ALA A 95 10.85 4.56 -22.76
C ALA A 95 12.24 5.17 -23.04
N ILE A 96 13.30 4.68 -22.36
CA ILE A 96 14.69 5.07 -22.63
C ILE A 96 15.12 4.57 -24.01
N GLU A 97 14.85 3.31 -24.33
CA GLU A 97 15.17 2.73 -25.65
C GLU A 97 14.47 3.45 -26.79
N LYS A 98 13.17 3.75 -26.62
CA LYS A 98 12.40 4.54 -27.57
C LYS A 98 13.01 5.93 -27.77
N ALA A 99 13.39 6.62 -26.69
CA ALA A 99 14.02 7.93 -26.78
C ALA A 99 15.36 7.85 -27.55
N ARG A 100 16.18 6.84 -27.25
CA ARG A 100 17.45 6.60 -27.94
C ARG A 100 17.25 6.38 -29.44
N ALA A 101 16.30 5.53 -29.83
CA ALA A 101 15.98 5.26 -31.22
C ALA A 101 15.44 6.50 -31.96
N LEU A 102 14.59 7.29 -31.30
CA LEU A 102 14.09 8.55 -31.84
C LEU A 102 15.21 9.56 -32.09
N PHE A 103 16.14 9.72 -31.14
CA PHE A 103 17.27 10.64 -31.30
C PHE A 103 18.24 10.19 -32.40
N ALA A 104 18.53 8.89 -32.49
CA ALA A 104 19.34 8.34 -33.58
C ALA A 104 18.69 8.60 -34.94
N THR A 105 17.38 8.34 -35.07
CA THR A 105 16.64 8.57 -36.31
C THR A 105 16.62 10.05 -36.69
N ALA A 106 16.34 10.94 -35.74
CA ALA A 106 16.36 12.39 -35.96
C ALA A 106 17.76 12.88 -36.38
N HIS A 107 18.82 12.29 -35.83
CA HIS A 107 20.19 12.59 -36.24
C HIS A 107 20.43 12.20 -37.71
N HIS A 108 20.09 10.96 -38.10
CA HIS A 108 20.22 10.51 -39.49
C HIS A 108 19.39 11.34 -40.47
N GLN A 109 18.17 11.74 -40.10
CA GLN A 109 17.34 12.63 -40.92
C GLN A 109 17.98 14.01 -41.13
N ARG A 110 18.57 14.61 -40.08
CA ARG A 110 19.30 15.87 -40.21
C ARG A 110 20.55 15.72 -41.08
N ALA A 111 21.27 14.62 -40.94
CA ALA A 111 22.45 14.34 -41.75
C ALA A 111 22.06 14.17 -43.24
N ALA A 112 21.03 13.38 -43.54
CA ALA A 112 20.51 13.21 -44.89
C ALA A 112 20.11 14.56 -45.51
N LYS A 113 19.35 15.38 -44.78
CA LYS A 113 18.97 16.72 -45.24
C LYS A 113 20.18 17.62 -45.54
N ARG A 114 21.25 17.55 -44.74
CA ARG A 114 22.48 18.31 -45.01
C ARG A 114 23.14 17.87 -46.32
N PHE A 115 23.17 16.56 -46.61
CA PHE A 115 23.70 16.04 -47.87
C PHE A 115 22.83 16.43 -49.07
N GLU A 116 21.50 16.41 -48.92
CA GLU A 116 20.56 16.91 -49.95
C GLU A 116 20.77 18.40 -50.23
N ASP A 117 20.87 19.22 -49.18
CA ASP A 117 21.11 20.66 -49.30
C ASP A 117 22.48 20.96 -49.94
N LEU A 118 23.50 20.13 -49.68
CA LEU A 118 24.81 20.23 -50.32
C LEU A 118 24.72 19.90 -51.81
N GLY A 119 24.05 18.80 -52.17
CA GLY A 119 23.82 18.42 -53.57
C GLY A 119 22.99 19.46 -54.34
N ALA A 120 22.07 20.15 -53.66
CA ALA A 120 21.27 21.23 -54.23
C ALA A 120 21.97 22.61 -54.23
N GLY A 121 23.22 22.71 -53.76
CA GLY A 121 23.98 23.97 -53.68
C GLY A 121 23.43 24.99 -52.67
N LYS A 122 22.53 24.58 -51.77
CA LYS A 122 21.92 25.43 -50.73
C LYS A 122 22.74 25.47 -49.44
N TYR A 123 23.64 24.50 -49.26
CA TYR A 123 24.48 24.41 -48.08
C TYR A 123 25.54 25.53 -48.06
N LYS A 124 25.59 26.29 -46.96
CA LYS A 124 26.62 27.31 -46.72
C LYS A 124 27.66 26.77 -45.74
N PRO A 125 28.93 26.59 -46.15
CA PRO A 125 30.00 26.18 -45.24
C PRO A 125 30.18 27.21 -44.12
N GLN A 126 30.40 26.73 -42.90
CA GLN A 126 30.62 27.58 -41.72
C GLN A 126 32.08 28.05 -41.59
N GLY A 127 33.01 27.46 -42.33
CA GLY A 127 34.40 27.88 -42.43
C GLY A 127 34.89 27.77 -43.86
N ARG A 128 35.84 28.63 -44.26
CA ARG A 128 36.44 28.61 -45.60
C ARG A 128 37.71 27.77 -45.64
N ASP A 129 38.42 27.70 -44.51
CA ASP A 129 39.70 27.01 -44.37
C ASP A 129 39.64 25.95 -43.26
N ALA A 130 40.50 24.93 -43.35
CA ALA A 130 40.54 23.81 -42.42
C ALA A 130 40.78 24.23 -40.96
N GLU A 131 41.60 25.26 -40.74
CA GLU A 131 41.90 25.79 -39.41
C GLU A 131 40.67 26.42 -38.74
N GLN A 132 39.84 27.13 -39.50
CA GLN A 132 38.60 27.74 -38.98
C GLN A 132 37.57 26.66 -38.60
N LEU A 133 37.45 25.61 -39.41
CA LEU A 133 36.58 24.46 -39.10
C LEU A 133 37.04 23.74 -37.84
N GLN A 134 38.35 23.57 -37.65
CA GLN A 134 38.90 22.92 -36.47
C GLN A 134 38.67 23.74 -35.20
N GLN A 135 38.81 25.06 -35.26
CA GLN A 135 38.48 25.95 -34.13
C GLN A 135 36.99 25.92 -33.78
N GLU A 136 36.10 25.94 -34.76
CA GLU A 136 34.66 25.86 -34.51
C GLU A 136 34.24 24.49 -33.96
N LEU A 137 34.86 23.40 -34.45
CA LEU A 137 34.68 22.06 -33.89
C LEU A 137 35.10 22.01 -32.43
N GLN A 138 36.26 22.58 -32.10
CA GLN A 138 36.77 22.61 -30.73
C GLN A 138 35.84 23.40 -29.79
N LYS A 139 35.36 24.58 -30.22
CA LYS A 139 34.34 25.34 -29.45
C LYS A 139 33.05 24.55 -29.25
N ALA A 140 32.61 23.79 -30.26
CA ALA A 140 31.42 22.96 -30.17
C ALA A 140 31.60 21.81 -29.16
N VAL A 141 32.75 21.14 -29.19
CA VAL A 141 33.13 20.08 -28.24
C VAL A 141 33.19 20.64 -26.82
N GLU A 142 33.90 21.74 -26.59
CA GLU A 142 33.97 22.38 -25.27
C GLU A 142 32.59 22.78 -24.73
N LYS A 143 31.71 23.28 -25.59
CA LYS A 143 30.34 23.62 -25.21
C LYS A 143 29.53 22.38 -24.87
N GLN A 144 29.70 21.30 -25.62
CA GLN A 144 29.04 20.01 -25.37
C GLN A 144 29.50 19.43 -24.02
N GLU A 145 30.80 19.43 -23.75
CA GLU A 145 31.37 18.96 -22.48
C GLU A 145 30.85 19.76 -21.29
N LYS A 146 30.76 21.09 -21.40
CA LYS A 146 30.18 21.96 -20.35
C LYS A 146 28.72 21.62 -20.08
N ILE A 147 27.92 21.37 -21.12
CA ILE A 147 26.52 20.97 -20.97
C ILE A 147 26.44 19.59 -20.31
N MET A 148 27.25 18.62 -20.73
CA MET A 148 27.28 17.29 -20.10
C MET A 148 27.67 17.37 -18.62
N ALA A 149 28.68 18.15 -18.27
CA ALA A 149 29.11 18.35 -16.90
C ALA A 149 28.00 19.00 -16.05
N ALA A 150 27.33 20.03 -16.57
CA ALA A 150 26.22 20.67 -15.88
C ALA A 150 25.03 19.72 -15.66
N VAL A 151 24.68 18.90 -16.65
CA VAL A 151 23.58 17.94 -16.53
C VAL A 151 23.93 16.81 -15.54
N ARG A 152 25.19 16.37 -15.50
CA ARG A 152 25.66 15.40 -14.50
C ARG A 152 25.63 15.97 -13.08
N ALA A 153 26.11 17.22 -12.90
CA ALA A 153 26.04 17.89 -11.61
C ALA A 153 24.58 18.05 -11.13
N MET A 154 23.65 18.40 -12.04
CA MET A 154 22.21 18.44 -11.71
C MET A 154 21.63 17.07 -11.38
N ALA A 155 22.15 15.98 -11.96
CA ALA A 155 21.71 14.63 -11.63
C ALA A 155 22.20 14.18 -10.25
N GLU A 156 23.38 14.62 -9.84
CA GLU A 156 23.92 14.41 -8.48
C GLU A 156 23.16 15.25 -7.43
N GLU A 157 22.81 16.49 -7.76
CA GLU A 157 22.08 17.40 -6.87
C GLU A 157 20.59 17.05 -6.73
N PHE A 158 19.99 16.48 -7.79
CA PHE A 158 18.58 16.09 -7.82
C PHE A 158 18.39 14.63 -8.26
N PRO A 159 18.66 13.64 -7.39
CA PRO A 159 18.55 12.22 -7.72
C PRO A 159 17.16 11.82 -8.23
N ASP A 160 16.10 12.42 -7.68
CA ASP A 160 14.71 12.17 -8.09
C ASP A 160 14.43 12.54 -9.57
N ARG A 161 15.29 13.37 -10.18
CA ARG A 161 15.19 13.82 -11.57
C ARG A 161 16.21 13.17 -12.50
N ALA A 162 17.10 12.33 -11.97
CA ALA A 162 18.10 11.60 -12.74
C ALA A 162 17.55 10.94 -14.03
N PRO A 163 16.41 10.22 -14.03
CA PRO A 163 15.91 9.57 -15.25
C PRO A 163 15.47 10.57 -16.35
N LEU A 164 15.04 11.78 -15.97
CA LEU A 164 14.73 12.84 -16.93
C LEU A 164 16.01 13.48 -17.47
N LEU A 165 17.01 13.67 -16.62
CA LEU A 165 18.31 14.25 -16.99
C LEU A 165 19.11 13.29 -17.89
N ASP A 166 19.01 11.98 -17.67
CA ASP A 166 19.59 10.95 -18.54
C ASP A 166 19.03 11.01 -19.97
N ARG A 167 17.73 11.28 -20.13
CA ARG A 167 17.14 11.51 -21.46
C ARG A 167 17.72 12.74 -22.15
N VAL A 168 18.01 13.79 -21.41
CA VAL A 168 18.66 14.99 -21.93
C VAL A 168 20.11 14.69 -22.33
N LEU A 169 20.84 13.90 -21.53
CA LEU A 169 22.18 13.44 -21.87
C LEU A 169 22.21 12.63 -23.17
N LEU A 170 21.23 11.75 -23.39
CA LEU A 170 21.12 10.99 -24.65
C LEU A 170 21.03 11.89 -25.88
N GLN A 171 20.36 13.04 -25.77
CA GLN A 171 20.27 14.03 -26.85
C GLN A 171 21.60 14.76 -27.10
N VAL A 172 22.38 15.00 -26.05
CA VAL A 172 23.66 15.73 -26.12
C VAL A 172 24.82 14.82 -26.58
N VAL A 173 24.74 13.50 -26.36
CA VAL A 173 25.78 12.52 -26.76
C VAL A 173 25.56 11.94 -28.17
N ALA A 174 24.31 11.84 -28.64
CA ALA A 174 24.00 11.40 -30.00
C ALA A 174 24.72 12.16 -31.16
N PRO A 175 25.07 13.46 -31.06
CA PRO A 175 25.76 14.18 -32.15
C PRO A 175 27.28 13.96 -32.21
N SER A 176 27.91 13.19 -31.29
CA SER A 176 29.37 13.01 -31.25
C SER A 176 29.85 11.56 -31.48
N ALA A 177 28.94 10.61 -31.74
CA ALA A 177 29.29 9.22 -32.06
C ALA A 177 29.21 8.97 -33.57
N SER A 178 30.13 9.59 -34.32
CA SER A 178 30.42 9.27 -35.73
C SER A 178 31.80 9.77 -36.09
#